data_AF-A0A1M2YWC9-F1
#
_entry.id   AF-A0A1M2YWC9-F1
#
_cell.length_a   1.000
_cell.length_b   1.000
_cell.length_c   1.000
_cell.angle_alpha   90.00
_cell.angle_beta   90.00
_cell.angle_gamma   90.00
#
_symmetry.space_group_name_H-M   'P 1'
#
loop_
_entity.id
_entity.type
_entity.pdbx_description
1 polymer ?
#
loop_
_entity_poly.entity_id
_entity_poly.type
_entity_poly.pdbx_seq_one_letter_code
_entity_poly.pdbx_strand_id
1 'polypeptide(L)'
;MDAVRACRVCGCTDMAACVTADGACYWVEPDLCSACIAGLERFPCFRVDDGKLCRQDRPGARWEPLGDDHANEVLAWLDGHLPGRLATCLADCIDTPLLKLGDIEGAAGRQIDIRLGAFNRDLADRAAGLLEEAGR
;
A
#
# COMPACT_ATOMS: atom_id res chain seq x y z
N MET A 1 -12.56 27.89 -1.11
CA MET A 1 -12.63 26.51 -0.60
C MET A 1 -12.40 25.63 -1.80
N ASP A 2 -11.19 25.08 -1.94
CA ASP A 2 -10.88 24.17 -3.05
C ASP A 2 -11.83 22.97 -2.99
N ALA A 3 -12.46 22.65 -4.11
CA ALA A 3 -13.34 21.50 -4.21
C ALA A 3 -12.53 20.24 -3.88
N VAL A 4 -12.99 19.46 -2.91
CA VAL A 4 -12.35 18.19 -2.55
C VAL A 4 -12.34 17.31 -3.80
N ARG A 5 -11.14 16.96 -4.25
CA ARG A 5 -10.96 16.06 -5.39
C ARG A 5 -11.57 14.71 -5.05
N ALA A 6 -12.44 14.21 -5.93
CA ALA A 6 -13.14 12.94 -5.76
C ALA A 6 -13.05 12.09 -7.02
N CYS A 7 -12.89 10.78 -6.86
CA CYS A 7 -12.89 9.86 -7.99
C CYS A 7 -14.29 9.77 -8.59
N ARG A 8 -14.44 10.02 -9.89
CA ARG A 8 -15.71 9.97 -10.63
C ARG A 8 -16.40 8.60 -10.59
N VAL A 9 -15.66 7.53 -10.26
CA VAL A 9 -16.15 6.15 -10.23
C VAL A 9 -16.51 5.72 -8.81
N CYS A 10 -15.56 5.76 -7.86
CA CYS A 10 -15.80 5.26 -6.49
C CYS A 10 -16.07 6.36 -5.45
N GLY A 11 -15.77 7.62 -5.77
CA GLY A 11 -15.92 8.75 -4.84
C GLY A 11 -14.86 8.83 -3.74
N CYS A 12 -13.74 8.08 -3.84
CA CYS A 12 -12.61 8.26 -2.92
C CYS A 12 -12.01 9.67 -3.05
N THR A 13 -11.38 10.17 -1.98
CA THR A 13 -10.77 11.50 -1.91
C THR A 13 -9.32 11.42 -1.42
N ASP A 14 -8.59 12.54 -1.41
CA ASP A 14 -7.21 12.60 -0.88
C ASP A 14 -7.10 12.12 0.57
N MET A 15 -8.11 12.40 1.39
CA MET A 15 -8.15 12.03 2.80
C MET A 15 -8.78 10.65 3.05
N ALA A 16 -9.40 10.06 2.02
CA ALA A 16 -10.21 8.88 2.14
C ALA A 16 -10.06 8.01 0.88
N ALA A 17 -8.84 7.54 0.64
CA ALA A 17 -8.48 6.65 -0.47
C ALA A 17 -9.16 5.28 -0.31
N CYS A 18 -9.61 4.69 -1.41
CA CYS A 18 -10.04 3.29 -1.39
C CYS A 18 -8.81 2.37 -1.37
N VAL A 19 -8.98 1.15 -0.87
CA VAL A 19 -7.96 0.14 -0.73
C VAL A 19 -8.34 -1.08 -1.57
N THR A 20 -7.35 -1.61 -2.27
CA THR A 20 -7.42 -2.83 -3.08
C THR A 20 -6.39 -3.85 -2.57
N ALA A 21 -6.35 -5.03 -3.18
CA ALA A 21 -5.30 -6.02 -2.91
C ALA A 21 -3.88 -5.47 -3.12
N ASP A 22 -3.72 -4.52 -4.05
CA ASP A 22 -2.44 -3.88 -4.36
C ASP A 22 -2.12 -2.70 -3.42
N GLY A 23 -3.02 -2.39 -2.47
CA GLY A 23 -2.88 -1.31 -1.50
C GLY A 23 -3.83 -0.13 -1.74
N ALA A 24 -3.50 1.01 -1.11
CA ALA A 24 -4.29 2.23 -1.24
C ALA A 24 -4.20 2.77 -2.67
N CYS A 25 -5.34 3.23 -3.20
CA CYS A 25 -5.36 3.85 -4.52
C CYS A 25 -4.60 5.18 -4.50
N TYR A 26 -4.13 5.58 -5.67
CA TYR A 26 -3.52 6.88 -5.92
C TYR A 26 -4.20 7.53 -7.13
N TRP A 27 -4.03 8.82 -7.30
CA TRP A 27 -4.62 9.52 -8.44
C TRP A 27 -3.86 9.26 -9.73
N VAL A 28 -4.59 8.89 -10.79
CA VAL A 28 -4.05 8.75 -12.15
C VAL A 28 -4.51 9.87 -13.07
N GLU A 29 -5.70 10.42 -12.83
CA GLU A 29 -6.25 11.60 -13.52
C GLU A 29 -6.91 12.55 -12.50
N PRO A 30 -7.16 13.83 -12.84
CA PRO A 30 -7.78 14.83 -11.96
C PRO A 30 -9.02 14.35 -11.18
N ASP A 31 -9.79 13.41 -11.71
CA ASP A 31 -10.98 12.84 -11.09
C ASP A 31 -11.03 11.30 -11.21
N LEU A 32 -9.88 10.63 -11.33
CA LEU A 32 -9.82 9.15 -11.41
C LEU A 32 -8.67 8.57 -10.58
N CYS A 33 -8.97 7.54 -9.80
CA CYS A 33 -7.99 6.79 -9.02
C CYS A 33 -7.51 5.51 -9.73
N SER A 34 -6.33 5.04 -9.33
CA SER A 34 -5.65 3.85 -9.88
C SER A 34 -6.44 2.56 -9.69
N ALA A 35 -7.26 2.47 -8.65
CA ALA A 35 -8.15 1.34 -8.44
C ALA A 35 -9.23 1.27 -9.53
N CYS A 36 -9.79 2.41 -9.92
CA CYS A 36 -10.89 2.46 -10.88
C CYS A 36 -10.44 2.45 -12.34
N ILE A 37 -9.24 2.95 -12.66
CA ILE A 37 -8.69 2.86 -14.02
C ILE A 37 -8.32 1.41 -14.39
N ALA A 38 -7.94 0.59 -13.40
CA ALA A 38 -7.53 -0.80 -13.62
C ALA A 38 -8.66 -1.73 -14.07
N GLY A 39 -9.90 -1.22 -14.22
CA GLY A 39 -11.03 -1.96 -14.80
C GLY A 39 -12.10 -2.31 -13.79
N LEU A 40 -13.35 -2.11 -14.21
CA LEU A 40 -14.63 -2.13 -13.47
C LEU A 40 -15.04 -3.48 -12.82
N GLU A 41 -14.12 -4.42 -12.60
CA GLU A 41 -14.43 -5.78 -12.10
C GLU A 41 -13.74 -6.12 -10.76
N ARG A 42 -13.01 -5.18 -10.16
CA ARG A 42 -12.36 -5.37 -8.84
C ARG A 42 -13.18 -4.78 -7.69
N PHE A 43 -14.51 -4.85 -7.80
CA PHE A 43 -15.41 -4.64 -6.67
C PHE A 43 -15.51 -5.93 -5.85
N PRO A 44 -15.62 -5.85 -4.52
CA PRO A 44 -15.82 -4.65 -3.69
C PRO A 44 -14.57 -3.75 -3.52
N CYS A 45 -14.77 -2.43 -3.51
CA CYS A 45 -13.78 -1.46 -3.03
C CYS A 45 -13.97 -1.27 -1.52
N PHE A 46 -12.87 -1.13 -0.79
CA PHE A 46 -12.89 -0.92 0.66
C PHE A 46 -12.30 0.43 1.04
N ARG A 47 -12.75 1.02 2.15
CA ARG A 47 -12.21 2.26 2.71
C ARG A 47 -12.49 2.31 4.20
N VAL A 48 -11.63 2.95 4.99
CA VAL A 48 -11.96 3.28 6.38
C VAL A 48 -12.60 4.67 6.46
N ASP A 49 -13.76 4.76 7.10
CA ASP A 49 -14.51 6.01 7.31
C ASP A 49 -15.02 6.03 8.75
N ASP A 50 -14.70 7.08 9.51
CA ASP A 50 -14.99 7.20 10.96
C ASP A 50 -14.63 5.93 11.77
N GLY A 51 -13.49 5.31 11.45
CA GLY A 51 -13.00 4.10 12.11
C GLY A 51 -13.75 2.82 11.72
N LYS A 52 -14.69 2.86 10.77
CA LYS A 52 -15.41 1.71 10.24
C LYS A 52 -14.89 1.36 8.86
N LEU A 53 -14.76 0.07 8.58
CA LEU A 53 -14.49 -0.35 7.21
C LEU A 53 -15.80 -0.30 6.42
N CYS A 54 -15.82 0.51 5.37
CA CYS A 54 -16.90 0.65 4.43
C CYS A 54 -16.57 -0.08 3.13
N ARG A 55 -17.61 -0.66 2.54
CA ARG A 55 -17.56 -1.36 1.26
C ARG A 55 -18.42 -0.60 0.25
N GLN A 56 -17.95 -0.58 -0.99
CA GLN A 56 -18.73 -0.15 -2.14
C GLN A 56 -18.74 -1.29 -3.15
N ASP A 57 -19.93 -1.73 -3.54
CA ASP A 57 -20.12 -2.90 -4.42
C ASP A 57 -20.13 -2.60 -5.90
N ARG A 58 -20.38 -1.35 -6.24
CA ARG A 58 -20.49 -0.91 -7.63
C ARG A 58 -20.11 0.55 -7.73
N PRO A 59 -19.69 1.02 -8.91
CA PRO A 59 -19.37 2.43 -9.14
C PRO A 59 -20.50 3.34 -8.67
N GLY A 60 -20.16 4.38 -7.92
CA GLY A 60 -21.10 5.40 -7.46
C GLY A 60 -22.13 4.92 -6.42
N ALA A 61 -22.08 3.67 -5.97
CA ALA A 61 -22.91 3.25 -4.85
C ALA A 61 -22.52 3.99 -3.56
N ARG A 62 -23.46 4.07 -2.62
CA ARG A 62 -23.14 4.56 -1.29
C ARG A 62 -22.14 3.62 -0.63
N TRP A 63 -21.19 4.19 0.10
CA TRP A 63 -20.30 3.44 0.99
C TRP A 63 -21.12 2.93 2.17
N GLU A 64 -21.21 1.61 2.30
CA GLU A 64 -21.93 0.97 3.40
C GLU A 64 -20.93 0.42 4.41
N PRO A 65 -21.08 0.74 5.71
CA PRO A 65 -20.26 0.13 6.74
C PRO A 65 -20.48 -1.38 6.72
N LEU A 66 -19.39 -2.14 6.72
CA LEU A 66 -19.46 -3.57 6.94
C LEU A 66 -20.04 -3.80 8.34
N GLY A 67 -21.16 -4.53 8.40
CA GLY A 67 -21.78 -4.89 9.67
C GLY A 67 -20.85 -5.74 10.52
N ASP A 68 -21.14 -5.82 11.82
CA ASP A 68 -20.30 -6.50 12.82
C ASP A 68 -20.01 -7.98 12.46
N ASP A 69 -20.91 -8.62 11.72
CA ASP A 69 -20.77 -10.00 11.24
C ASP A 69 -19.65 -10.20 10.19
N HIS A 70 -19.24 -9.13 9.48
CA HIS A 70 -18.19 -9.21 8.44
C HIS A 70 -16.79 -8.88 8.97
N ALA A 71 -16.63 -8.57 10.26
CA ALA A 71 -15.32 -8.36 10.87
C ALA A 71 -14.38 -9.56 10.63
N ASN A 72 -14.93 -10.78 10.64
CA ASN A 72 -14.16 -12.00 10.36
C ASN A 72 -13.73 -12.13 8.88
N GLU A 73 -14.53 -11.65 7.93
CA GLU A 73 -14.14 -11.63 6.51
C GLU A 73 -13.05 -10.59 6.25
N VAL A 74 -13.14 -9.44 6.93
CA VAL A 74 -12.12 -8.39 6.89
C VAL A 74 -10.83 -8.85 7.53
N LEU A 75 -10.91 -9.50 8.70
CA LEU A 75 -9.75 -10.10 9.36
C LEU A 75 -9.14 -11.22 8.50
N ALA A 76 -9.95 -12.07 7.88
CA ALA A 76 -9.45 -13.09 6.96
C ALA A 76 -8.77 -12.49 5.71
N TRP A 77 -9.32 -11.41 5.16
CA TRP A 77 -8.72 -10.69 4.04
C TRP A 77 -7.41 -10.00 4.44
N LEU A 78 -7.38 -9.34 5.60
CA LEU A 78 -6.19 -8.72 6.17
C LEU A 78 -5.13 -9.77 6.54
N ASP A 79 -5.48 -10.89 7.15
CA ASP A 79 -4.53 -11.95 7.50
C ASP A 79 -3.87 -12.56 6.25
N GLY A 80 -4.60 -12.66 5.14
CA GLY A 80 -4.04 -13.14 3.88
C GLY A 80 -3.12 -12.13 3.16
N HIS A 81 -3.24 -10.83 3.43
CA HIS A 81 -2.58 -9.79 2.62
C HIS A 81 -1.67 -8.85 3.42
N LEU A 82 -1.90 -8.68 4.72
CA LEU A 82 -1.12 -7.80 5.60
C LEU A 82 0.31 -8.31 5.81
N PRO A 83 0.56 -9.62 6.07
CA PRO A 83 1.93 -10.12 6.22
C PRO A 83 2.76 -9.88 4.96
N GLY A 84 2.21 -10.21 3.78
CA GLY A 84 2.89 -9.99 2.50
C GLY A 84 3.13 -8.51 2.18
N ARG A 85 2.16 -7.64 2.48
CA ARG A 85 2.32 -6.18 2.30
C ARG A 85 3.34 -5.59 3.27
N LEU A 86 3.30 -6.00 4.54
CA LEU A 86 4.27 -5.57 5.54
C LEU A 86 5.68 -6.05 5.17
N ALA A 87 5.82 -7.30 4.72
CA ALA A 87 7.07 -7.88 4.25
C ALA A 87 7.62 -7.09 3.06
N THR A 88 6.78 -6.76 2.07
CA THR A 88 7.17 -5.94 0.90
C THR A 88 7.62 -4.54 1.32
N CYS A 89 6.84 -3.84 2.15
CA CYS A 89 7.21 -2.51 2.65
C CYS A 89 8.52 -2.53 3.43
N LEU A 90 8.73 -3.57 4.26
CA LEU A 90 9.98 -3.75 5.00
C LEU A 90 11.16 -4.01 4.06
N ALA A 91 10.99 -4.89 3.06
CA ALA A 91 12.04 -5.17 2.07
C ALA A 91 12.45 -3.90 1.33
N ASP A 92 11.47 -3.13 0.84
CA ASP A 92 11.71 -1.86 0.16
C ASP A 92 12.48 -0.88 1.06
N CYS A 93 12.13 -0.79 2.34
CA CYS A 93 12.83 0.09 3.29
C CYS A 93 14.26 -0.39 3.61
N ILE A 94 14.48 -1.71 3.62
CA ILE A 94 15.77 -2.33 3.96
C ILE A 94 16.76 -2.23 2.79
N ASP A 95 16.29 -2.47 1.58
CA ASP A 95 17.13 -2.58 0.37
C ASP A 95 17.35 -1.24 -0.34
N THR A 96 16.50 -0.25 -0.07
CA THR A 96 16.68 1.11 -0.59
C THR A 96 17.97 1.73 -0.02
N PRO A 97 18.89 2.21 -0.86
CA PRO A 97 20.09 2.91 -0.41
C PRO A 97 19.71 4.22 0.32
N LEU A 98 20.09 4.33 1.59
CA LEU A 98 19.92 5.53 2.40
C LEU A 98 20.91 6.63 2.00
N LEU A 99 22.12 6.23 1.63
CA LEU A 99 23.18 7.15 1.24
C LEU A 99 24.09 6.50 0.21
N LYS A 100 24.49 7.28 -0.80
CA LYS A 100 25.45 6.87 -1.82
C LYS A 100 26.73 7.67 -1.59
N LEU A 101 27.79 7.02 -1.13
CA LEU A 101 29.10 7.65 -1.00
C LEU A 101 29.90 7.40 -2.28
N GLY A 102 30.32 8.48 -2.93
CA GLY A 102 31.30 8.46 -4.00
C GLY A 102 32.65 8.92 -3.48
N ASP A 103 33.72 8.23 -3.86
CA ASP A 103 35.08 8.65 -3.55
C ASP A 103 35.44 9.87 -4.43
N ILE A 104 35.80 10.98 -3.79
CA ILE A 104 36.06 12.26 -4.46
C ILE A 104 37.55 12.35 -4.80
N GLU A 105 38.18 11.33 -5.40
CA GLU A 105 39.52 11.51 -6.00
C GLU A 105 39.95 10.33 -6.89
N GLY A 106 40.03 10.61 -8.19
CA GLY A 106 41.15 10.17 -9.04
C GLY A 106 41.28 8.71 -9.50
N ALA A 107 40.62 7.71 -8.91
CA ALA A 107 40.80 6.33 -9.37
C ALA A 107 39.52 5.49 -9.19
N ALA A 108 38.88 5.13 -10.31
CA ALA A 108 37.80 4.14 -10.42
C ALA A 108 36.85 4.11 -9.20
N GLY A 109 36.18 5.23 -8.95
CA GLY A 109 35.41 5.46 -7.72
C GLY A 109 34.43 4.33 -7.44
N ARG A 110 34.72 3.52 -6.42
CA ARG A 110 33.77 2.54 -5.89
C ARG A 110 32.67 3.30 -5.18
N GLN A 111 31.47 3.28 -5.75
CA GLN A 111 30.28 3.79 -5.09
C GLN A 111 29.89 2.81 -3.97
N ILE A 112 29.78 3.32 -2.75
CA ILE A 112 29.32 2.53 -1.60
C ILE A 112 27.87 2.94 -1.33
N ASP A 113 26.96 1.98 -1.47
CA ASP A 113 25.56 2.12 -1.11
C ASP A 113 25.38 1.69 0.34
N ILE A 114 24.99 2.65 1.18
CA ILE A 114 24.65 2.40 2.57
C ILE A 114 23.17 2.04 2.65
N ARG A 115 22.85 0.85 3.17
CA ARG A 115 21.48 0.31 3.29
C ARG A 115 21.10 0.11 4.75
N LEU A 116 19.81 0.17 5.05
CA LEU A 116 19.31 0.03 6.42
C LEU A 116 19.54 -1.40 6.95
N GLY A 117 19.43 -2.41 6.07
CA GLY A 117 19.75 -3.81 6.41
C GLY A 117 21.20 -4.04 6.83
N ALA A 118 22.14 -3.17 6.43
CA ALA A 118 23.54 -3.27 6.85
C ALA A 118 23.75 -2.85 8.32
N PHE A 119 22.86 -2.03 8.88
CA PHE A 119 22.98 -1.54 10.25
C PHE A 119 22.09 -2.29 11.25
N ASN A 120 21.02 -2.93 10.79
CA ASN A 120 20.11 -3.69 11.65
C ASN A 120 19.83 -5.07 11.05
N ARG A 121 20.76 -5.99 11.31
CA ARG A 121 20.72 -7.36 10.78
C ARG A 121 19.51 -8.14 11.29
N ASP A 122 19.14 -7.97 12.56
CA ASP A 122 17.95 -8.61 13.13
C ASP A 122 16.65 -8.17 12.42
N LEU A 123 16.55 -6.89 12.05
CA LEU A 123 15.42 -6.40 11.27
C LEU A 123 15.41 -6.99 9.85
N ALA A 124 16.58 -7.14 9.23
CA ALA A 124 16.73 -7.76 7.91
C ALA A 124 16.33 -9.25 7.93
N ASP A 125 16.82 -10.00 8.91
CA ASP A 125 16.50 -11.43 9.07
C ASP A 125 14.99 -11.64 9.33
N ARG A 126 14.37 -10.76 10.13
CA ARG A 126 12.91 -10.79 10.38
C ARG A 126 12.09 -10.43 9.14
N ALA A 127 12.54 -9.46 8.34
CA ALA A 127 11.86 -9.10 7.10
C ALA A 127 11.96 -10.25 6.08
N ALA A 128 13.11 -10.91 5.98
CA ALA A 128 13.29 -12.09 5.14
C ALA A 128 12.35 -13.24 5.55
N GLY A 129 12.24 -13.55 6.85
CA GLY A 129 11.29 -14.57 7.32
C GLY A 129 9.84 -14.25 6.97
N LEU A 130 9.43 -12.99 7.09
CA LEU A 130 8.07 -12.56 6.69
C LEU A 130 7.82 -12.68 5.18
N LEU A 131 8.84 -12.52 4.34
CA LEU A 131 8.74 -12.73 2.89
C LEU A 131 8.57 -14.22 2.56
N GLU A 132 9.37 -15.09 3.19
CA GLU A 132 9.27 -16.54 3.03
C GLU A 132 7.89 -17.06 3.46
N GLU A 133 7.37 -16.60 4.61
CA GLU A 133 6.03 -16.94 5.10
C GLU A 133 4.92 -16.45 4.15
N ALA A 134 5.15 -15.32 3.47
CA ALA A 134 4.26 -14.80 2.44
C ALA A 134 4.42 -15.50 1.07
N GLY A 135 5.31 -16.49 0.97
CA GLY A 135 5.57 -17.25 -0.26
C GLY A 135 6.30 -16.45 -1.34
N ARG A 136 7.16 -15.50 -0.97
CA ARG A 136 7.96 -14.69 -1.91
C ARG A 136 9.45 -14.78 -1.63
#